data_AF-A0A9X5XGA0-F1
#
_entry.id   AF-A0A9X5XGA0-F1
#
_cell.length_a   1.000
_cell.length_b   1.000
_cell.length_c   1.000
_cell.angle_alpha   90.00
_cell.angle_beta   90.00
_cell.angle_gamma   90.00
#
_symmetry.space_group_name_H-M   'P 1'
#
loop_
_entity.id
_entity.type
_entity.pdbx_description
1 polymer ?
#
loop_
_entity_poly.entity_id
_entity_poly.type
_entity_poly.pdbx_seq_one_letter_code
_entity_poly.pdbx_strand_id
1 'polypeptide(L)'
;ELVRFADDPRVRHRIVFLPDYGMAMAQKLYPGCDIWLNNPLRPLEACGTSGMKAALNGCLNLSVLDGWWDEWFQPDFGWAIPTADGTDGGPPTRSAVGEDDDRRDDLEAAALYELLEQRVAPRFYERGQHGLPDRWIEMVRQTLTHLGPKVLAGRMVREYVERLYAPAARAHRALAPEAARELAAWKSRVRAAWPRVTVDHLEASAATTTAELGTTLSLRVRVALADLAPDDVEVQAVSGRVDSQDRIADASCVPLKPAGGPDLEGRWVYEGPLSLDRTGPFGYTVRILPTHRLLASGAELGLVTMPSEEVGEEAGV
;
A
#
# COMPACT_ATOMS: atom_id res chain seq x y z
N GLU A 1 -11.87 9.13 37.92
CA GLU A 1 -10.59 9.26 38.66
C GLU A 1 -9.65 10.28 38.01
N LEU A 2 -9.45 10.25 36.69
CA LEU A 2 -8.57 11.18 35.97
C LEU A 2 -8.87 12.67 36.17
N VAL A 3 -10.15 13.07 36.22
CA VAL A 3 -10.55 14.47 36.49
C VAL A 3 -10.07 14.92 37.89
N ARG A 4 -10.25 14.07 38.91
CA ARG A 4 -9.80 14.35 40.27
C ARG A 4 -8.27 14.44 40.35
N PHE A 5 -7.57 13.62 39.58
CA PHE A 5 -6.12 13.69 39.48
C PHE A 5 -5.65 15.00 38.83
N ALA A 6 -6.28 15.40 37.71
CA ALA A 6 -5.98 16.67 37.04
C ALA A 6 -6.24 17.90 37.93
N ASP A 7 -7.19 17.82 38.86
CA ASP A 7 -7.50 18.90 39.82
C ASP A 7 -6.54 18.96 41.03
N ASP A 8 -5.66 17.97 41.22
CA ASP A 8 -4.71 17.93 42.34
C ASP A 8 -3.76 19.15 42.28
N PRO A 9 -3.61 19.94 43.37
CA PRO A 9 -2.72 21.10 43.40
C PRO A 9 -1.29 20.83 42.92
N ARG A 10 -0.80 19.60 43.07
CA ARG A 10 0.53 19.16 42.63
C ARG A 10 0.69 19.14 41.11
N VAL A 11 -0.39 18.93 40.34
CA VAL A 11 -0.33 18.72 38.88
C VAL A 11 -1.26 19.62 38.05
N ARG A 12 -2.27 20.25 38.67
CA ARG A 12 -3.29 21.09 37.99
C ARG A 12 -2.76 22.27 37.16
N HIS A 13 -1.49 22.60 37.33
CA HIS A 13 -0.81 23.65 36.55
C HIS A 13 -0.12 23.11 35.29
N ARG A 14 -0.15 21.80 35.06
CA ARG A 14 0.45 21.10 33.90
C ARG A 14 -0.52 20.15 33.20
N ILE A 15 -1.57 19.71 33.89
CA ILE A 15 -2.56 18.76 33.39
C ILE A 15 -3.94 19.41 33.51
N VAL A 16 -4.70 19.37 32.41
CA VAL A 16 -6.07 19.88 32.35
C VAL A 16 -6.95 18.84 31.67
N PHE A 17 -8.09 18.51 32.28
CA PHE A 17 -9.12 17.71 31.65
C PHE A 17 -10.12 18.63 30.94
N LEU A 18 -10.39 18.37 29.66
CA LEU A 18 -11.31 19.17 28.85
C LEU A 18 -12.59 18.36 28.59
N PRO A 19 -13.68 18.60 29.35
CA PRO A 19 -14.95 17.92 29.11
C PRO A 19 -15.60 18.40 27.81
N ASP A 20 -16.50 17.59 27.25
CA ASP A 20 -17.34 17.95 26.10
C ASP A 20 -16.54 18.40 24.86
N TYR A 21 -15.46 17.67 24.55
CA TYR A 21 -14.67 17.92 23.35
C TYR A 21 -15.54 17.85 22.10
N GLY A 22 -15.48 18.91 21.29
CA GLY A 22 -16.23 19.03 20.04
C GLY A 22 -15.54 20.00 19.09
N MET A 23 -16.17 20.24 17.93
CA MET A 23 -15.55 21.00 16.84
C MET A 23 -15.12 22.41 17.25
N ALA A 24 -15.92 23.12 18.05
CA ALA A 24 -15.61 24.47 18.51
C ALA A 24 -14.37 24.51 19.44
N MET A 25 -14.18 23.47 20.26
CA MET A 25 -13.00 23.34 21.09
C MET A 25 -11.78 22.95 20.25
N ALA A 26 -11.94 21.98 19.34
CA ALA A 26 -10.91 21.52 18.44
C ALA A 26 -10.27 22.67 17.63
N GLN A 27 -11.10 23.57 17.09
CA GLN A 27 -10.64 24.76 16.35
C GLN A 27 -9.68 25.65 17.16
N LYS A 28 -9.83 25.70 18.48
CA LYS A 28 -8.95 26.48 19.37
C LYS A 28 -7.71 25.70 19.79
N LEU A 29 -7.84 24.38 19.95
CA LEU A 29 -6.75 23.54 20.43
C LEU A 29 -5.70 23.26 19.36
N TYR A 30 -6.12 22.96 18.12
CA TYR A 30 -5.17 22.55 17.07
C TYR A 30 -4.03 23.56 16.83
N PRO A 31 -4.28 24.88 16.70
CA PRO A 31 -3.21 25.85 16.47
C PRO A 31 -2.24 26.03 17.64
N GLY A 32 -2.63 25.61 18.85
CA GLY A 32 -1.80 25.71 20.06
C GLY A 32 -1.19 24.39 20.51
N CYS A 33 -1.32 23.34 19.71
CA CYS A 33 -0.86 22.00 20.05
C CYS A 33 0.51 21.71 19.43
N ASP A 34 1.51 21.43 20.25
CA ASP A 34 2.86 21.07 19.79
C ASP A 34 2.98 19.58 19.44
N ILE A 35 2.38 18.71 20.27
CA ILE A 35 2.35 17.24 20.09
C ILE A 35 0.91 16.73 20.10
N TRP A 36 0.54 15.98 19.07
CA TRP A 36 -0.71 15.24 19.01
C TRP A 36 -0.45 13.76 19.31
N LEU A 37 -0.85 13.31 20.50
CA LEU A 37 -0.67 11.94 20.97
C LEU A 37 -1.86 11.06 20.57
N ASN A 38 -1.61 10.00 19.83
CA ASN A 38 -2.57 8.95 19.52
C ASN A 38 -2.02 7.59 19.97
N ASN A 39 -2.75 6.87 20.81
CA ASN A 39 -2.33 5.54 21.29
C ASN A 39 -3.46 4.51 21.15
N PRO A 40 -3.92 4.22 19.91
CA PRO A 40 -4.91 3.17 19.68
C PRO A 40 -4.30 1.79 19.98
N LEU A 41 -5.16 0.82 20.28
CA LEU A 41 -4.76 -0.58 20.20
C LEU A 41 -4.61 -0.97 18.73
N ARG A 42 -3.41 -1.40 18.33
CA ARG A 42 -3.16 -1.88 16.97
C ARG A 42 -3.78 -3.27 16.76
N PRO A 43 -4.33 -3.61 15.58
CA PRO A 43 -4.58 -2.77 14.39
C PRO A 43 -6.05 -2.28 14.33
N LEU A 44 -6.56 -1.68 15.41
CA LEU A 44 -7.99 -1.33 15.52
C LEU A 44 -8.31 0.08 14.99
N GLU A 45 -7.31 0.89 14.66
CA GLU A 45 -7.51 2.19 14.03
C GLU A 45 -7.40 2.10 12.51
N ALA A 46 -8.53 2.24 11.80
CA ALA A 46 -8.52 2.22 10.34
C ALA A 46 -7.88 3.46 9.70
N CYS A 47 -7.86 4.61 10.40
CA CYS A 47 -7.37 5.88 9.85
C CYS A 47 -6.90 6.81 10.99
N GLY A 48 -7.68 7.85 11.34
CA GLY A 48 -7.33 8.81 12.39
C GLY A 48 -7.25 10.26 11.91
N THR A 49 -8.37 10.86 11.52
CA THR A 49 -8.37 12.22 10.92
C THR A 49 -7.98 13.34 11.89
N SER A 50 -7.93 13.09 13.19
CA SER A 50 -7.51 14.09 14.19
C SER A 50 -6.02 14.41 14.09
N GLY A 51 -5.16 13.41 13.91
CA GLY A 51 -3.72 13.60 13.70
C GLY A 51 -3.42 14.34 12.39
N MET A 52 -4.22 14.08 11.34
CA MET A 52 -4.16 14.83 10.08
C MET A 52 -4.46 16.32 10.27
N LYS A 53 -5.49 16.66 11.06
CA LYS A 53 -5.83 18.05 11.38
C LYS A 53 -4.72 18.71 12.20
N ALA A 54 -4.12 17.99 13.14
CA ALA A 54 -2.99 18.46 13.92
C ALA A 54 -1.79 18.78 13.01
N ALA A 55 -1.42 17.86 12.11
CA ALA A 55 -0.34 18.06 11.15
C ALA A 55 -0.53 19.31 10.28
N LEU A 56 -1.76 19.58 9.83
CA LEU A 56 -2.09 20.80 9.08
C LEU A 56 -1.96 22.10 9.89
N ASN A 57 -1.92 22.02 11.22
CA ASN A 57 -1.69 23.14 12.11
C ASN A 57 -0.23 23.22 12.60
N GLY A 58 0.68 22.43 12.02
CA GLY A 58 2.08 22.41 12.39
C GLY A 58 2.38 21.62 13.67
N CYS A 59 1.44 20.83 14.15
CA CYS A 59 1.63 19.92 15.26
C CYS A 59 2.36 18.64 14.79
N LEU A 60 3.32 18.16 15.58
CA LEU A 60 4.00 16.89 15.32
C LEU A 60 3.20 15.74 15.94
N ASN A 61 3.15 14.60 15.26
CA ASN A 61 2.40 13.44 15.76
C ASN A 61 3.31 12.52 16.59
N LEU A 62 2.76 11.98 17.66
CA LEU A 62 3.35 10.93 18.47
C LEU A 62 2.33 9.81 18.52
N SER A 63 2.53 8.75 17.73
CA SER A 63 1.50 7.73 17.55
C SER A 63 2.07 6.35 17.33
N VAL A 64 1.30 5.33 17.72
CA VAL A 64 1.48 3.96 17.24
C VAL A 64 1.37 3.94 15.70
N LEU A 65 2.13 3.05 15.04
CA LEU A 65 2.02 2.77 13.61
C LEU A 65 0.75 1.98 13.30
N ASP A 66 -0.38 2.69 13.31
CA ASP A 66 -1.69 2.20 12.92
C ASP A 66 -2.43 3.25 12.07
N GLY A 67 -3.45 2.80 11.33
CA GLY A 67 -4.26 3.65 10.47
C GLY A 67 -3.45 4.54 9.53
N TRP A 68 -3.76 5.84 9.53
CA TRP A 68 -3.12 6.79 8.62
C TRP A 68 -1.65 7.05 8.91
N TRP A 69 -1.23 6.79 10.15
CA TRP A 69 0.14 7.04 10.58
C TRP A 69 1.06 5.95 10.02
N ASP A 70 0.62 4.70 10.01
CA ASP A 70 1.35 3.60 9.36
C ASP A 70 1.57 3.87 7.85
N GLU A 71 0.59 4.47 7.18
CA GLU A 71 0.69 4.79 5.75
C GLU A 71 1.77 5.86 5.42
N TRP A 72 1.86 6.92 6.22
CA TRP A 72 2.64 8.13 5.85
C TRP A 72 3.70 8.55 6.86
N PHE A 73 3.92 7.79 7.93
CA PHE A 73 4.96 8.08 8.91
C PHE A 73 6.32 8.23 8.25
N GLN A 74 7.01 9.31 8.63
CA GLN A 74 8.45 9.47 8.45
C GLN A 74 9.00 10.11 9.73
N PRO A 75 10.27 9.81 10.09
CA PRO A 75 10.89 10.37 11.30
C PRO A 75 10.89 11.90 11.37
N ASP A 76 10.78 12.58 10.23
CA ASP A 76 10.75 14.05 10.17
C ASP A 76 9.38 14.64 10.53
N PHE A 77 8.32 13.84 10.57
CA PHE A 77 6.95 14.30 10.87
C PHE A 77 6.55 14.12 12.34
N GLY A 78 7.39 13.44 13.13
CA GLY A 78 7.09 13.09 14.51
C GLY A 78 7.69 11.75 14.91
N TRP A 79 6.98 10.99 15.73
CA TRP A 79 7.50 9.76 16.31
C TRP A 79 6.49 8.61 16.25
N ALA A 80 7.04 7.41 16.08
CA ALA A 80 6.32 6.15 16.19
C ALA A 80 6.49 5.59 17.61
N ILE A 81 5.40 5.22 18.27
CA ILE A 81 5.43 4.49 19.55
C ILE A 81 5.62 3.01 19.21
N PRO A 82 6.69 2.35 19.69
CA PRO A 82 6.87 0.91 19.50
C PRO A 82 5.76 0.10 20.17
N THR A 83 5.24 -0.90 19.47
CA THR A 83 4.21 -1.83 19.98
C THR A 83 4.80 -3.16 20.40
N ALA A 84 4.14 -3.86 21.33
CA ALA A 84 4.64 -5.14 21.87
C ALA A 84 4.85 -6.24 20.82
N ASP A 85 4.16 -6.13 19.67
CA ASP A 85 4.23 -7.07 18.56
C ASP A 85 5.58 -7.02 17.79
N GLY A 86 6.48 -6.10 18.16
CA GLY A 86 7.85 -6.02 17.63
C GLY A 86 7.94 -5.58 16.17
N THR A 87 6.84 -5.12 15.56
CA THR A 87 6.83 -4.69 14.17
C THR A 87 7.24 -3.22 14.05
N ASP A 88 8.52 -2.98 13.77
CA ASP A 88 9.03 -1.70 13.25
C ASP A 88 8.59 -1.50 11.78
N GLY A 89 7.27 -1.45 11.52
CA GLY A 89 6.70 -1.23 10.18
C GLY A 89 6.42 -2.49 9.34
N GLY A 90 6.35 -3.66 9.97
CA GLY A 90 5.89 -4.90 9.32
C GLY A 90 4.36 -5.08 9.38
N PRO A 91 3.76 -5.90 8.49
CA PRO A 91 2.35 -6.24 8.56
C PRO A 91 2.04 -6.82 9.94
N PRO A 92 0.88 -6.50 10.54
CA PRO A 92 0.52 -7.01 11.85
C PRO A 92 0.61 -8.53 11.83
N THR A 93 1.53 -9.09 12.60
CA THR A 93 1.37 -10.45 13.04
C THR A 93 0.12 -10.44 13.91
N ARG A 94 -0.74 -11.46 13.78
CA ARG A 94 -1.78 -11.67 14.79
C ARG A 94 -1.06 -12.05 16.08
N SER A 95 -0.52 -11.05 16.78
CA SER A 95 -0.24 -11.13 18.20
C SER A 95 -1.52 -11.68 18.81
N ALA A 96 -1.37 -12.77 19.57
CA ALA A 96 -2.48 -13.54 20.07
C ALA A 96 -3.36 -12.61 20.90
N VAL A 97 -4.44 -12.12 20.29
CA VAL A 97 -5.48 -11.34 20.96
C VAL A 97 -5.90 -12.13 22.19
N GLY A 98 -5.49 -11.68 23.38
CA GLY A 98 -5.92 -12.24 24.66
C GLY A 98 -4.87 -12.90 25.55
N GLU A 99 -3.59 -12.97 25.20
CA GLU A 99 -2.56 -13.47 26.12
C GLU A 99 -1.66 -12.33 26.61
N ASP A 100 -2.11 -11.66 27.69
CA ASP A 100 -1.41 -10.66 28.51
C ASP A 100 -1.52 -9.19 28.05
N ASP A 101 -2.77 -8.67 27.98
CA ASP A 101 -3.07 -7.25 27.72
C ASP A 101 -2.35 -6.31 28.70
N ASP A 102 -2.24 -6.69 29.97
CA ASP A 102 -1.56 -5.90 31.01
C ASP A 102 -0.06 -5.78 30.69
N ARG A 103 0.59 -6.87 30.26
CA ARG A 103 2.00 -6.83 29.83
C ARG A 103 2.19 -6.00 28.56
N ARG A 104 1.27 -6.06 27.59
CA ARG A 104 1.34 -5.17 26.41
C ARG A 104 1.27 -3.72 26.87
N ASP A 105 0.27 -3.38 27.68
CA ASP A 105 0.06 -2.02 28.17
C ASP A 105 1.29 -1.51 28.94
N ASP A 106 1.91 -2.34 29.78
CA ASP A 106 3.16 -2.02 30.49
C ASP A 106 4.33 -1.75 29.52
N LEU A 107 4.50 -2.59 28.50
CA LEU A 107 5.57 -2.45 27.51
C LEU A 107 5.38 -1.19 26.64
N GLU A 108 4.18 -0.97 26.12
CA GLU A 108 3.85 0.17 25.27
C GLU A 108 3.86 1.49 26.04
N ALA A 109 3.39 1.48 27.30
CA ALA A 109 3.51 2.63 28.18
C ALA A 109 4.97 2.97 28.48
N ALA A 110 5.81 1.97 28.80
CA ALA A 110 7.24 2.18 29.02
C ALA A 110 7.92 2.77 27.78
N ALA A 111 7.61 2.26 26.59
CA ALA A 111 8.14 2.78 25.33
C ALA A 111 7.68 4.23 25.06
N LEU A 112 6.41 4.55 25.33
CA LEU A 112 5.90 5.92 25.22
C LEU A 112 6.63 6.87 26.19
N TYR A 113 6.81 6.49 27.45
CA TYR A 113 7.50 7.33 28.43
C TYR A 113 8.98 7.54 28.07
N GLU A 114 9.67 6.49 27.63
CA GLU A 114 11.05 6.59 27.16
C GLU A 114 11.17 7.54 25.97
N LEU A 115 10.26 7.41 25.00
CA LEU A 115 10.22 8.27 23.81
C LEU A 115 9.96 9.73 24.18
N LEU A 116 9.04 10.00 25.11
CA LEU A 116 8.77 11.34 25.62
C LEU A 116 10.01 11.93 26.32
N GLU A 117 10.65 11.18 27.20
CA GLU A 117 11.75 11.65 28.04
C GLU A 117 13.06 11.81 27.26
N GLN A 118 13.40 10.85 26.40
CA GLN A 118 14.71 10.80 25.76
C GLN A 118 14.72 11.43 24.36
N ARG A 119 13.57 11.56 23.70
CA ARG A 119 13.49 12.03 22.30
C ARG A 119 12.65 13.28 22.15
N VAL A 120 11.39 13.26 22.58
CA VAL A 120 10.45 14.36 22.34
C VAL A 120 10.81 15.59 23.17
N ALA A 121 10.92 15.46 24.50
CA ALA A 121 11.22 16.58 25.37
C ALA A 121 12.59 17.22 25.08
N PRO A 122 13.70 16.47 24.91
CA PRO A 122 14.98 17.06 24.54
C PRO A 122 14.90 17.82 23.21
N ARG A 123 14.21 17.28 22.21
CA ARG A 123 14.01 17.96 20.91
C ARG A 123 13.20 19.25 21.05
N PHE A 124 12.17 19.24 21.89
CA PHE A 124 11.33 20.42 22.13
C PHE A 124 12.07 21.52 22.89
N TYR A 125 12.91 21.16 23.87
CA TYR A 125 13.61 22.11 24.75
C TYR A 125 15.00 22.52 24.24
N GLU A 126 15.55 21.84 23.23
CA GLU A 126 16.76 22.27 22.54
C GLU A 126 16.57 23.69 21.98
N ARG A 127 17.54 24.57 22.22
CA ARG A 127 17.53 25.96 21.75
C ARG A 127 18.81 26.22 20.97
N GLY A 128 18.64 26.72 19.75
CA GLY A 128 19.73 27.19 18.92
C GLY A 128 20.26 28.55 19.35
N GLN A 129 21.15 29.12 18.53
CA GLN A 129 21.84 30.38 18.83
C GLN A 129 20.88 31.58 19.02
N HIS A 130 19.71 31.54 18.39
CA HIS A 130 18.70 32.59 18.48
C HIS A 130 17.64 32.35 19.56
N GLY A 131 17.82 31.33 20.43
CA GLY A 131 16.85 30.99 21.46
C GLY A 131 15.57 30.34 20.91
N LEU A 132 15.61 29.79 19.71
CA LEU A 132 14.51 29.06 19.06
C LEU A 132 14.83 27.57 18.93
N PRO A 133 13.82 26.68 18.95
CA PRO A 133 14.01 25.25 18.73
C PRO A 133 14.14 24.95 17.23
N ASP A 134 15.31 25.23 16.64
CA ASP A 134 15.54 25.14 15.19
C ASP A 134 15.18 23.77 14.60
N ARG A 135 15.54 22.68 15.30
CA ARG A 135 15.23 21.31 14.87
C ARG A 135 13.74 20.99 14.93
N TRP A 136 13.02 21.51 15.93
CA TRP A 136 11.56 21.36 16.01
C TRP A 136 10.88 22.11 14.88
N ILE A 137 11.27 23.36 14.66
CA ILE A 137 10.76 24.21 13.58
C ILE A 137 10.99 23.54 12.23
N GLU A 138 12.15 22.90 12.03
CA GLU A 138 12.42 22.13 10.82
C GLU A 138 11.43 20.96 10.66
N MET A 139 11.19 20.15 11.69
CA MET A 139 10.18 19.07 11.64
C MET A 139 8.78 19.61 11.30
N VAL A 140 8.41 20.77 11.84
CA VAL A 140 7.14 21.44 11.51
C VAL A 140 7.09 21.83 10.02
N ARG A 141 8.19 22.36 9.46
CA ARG A 141 8.27 22.68 8.03
C ARG A 141 8.17 21.43 7.16
N GLN A 142 8.87 20.35 7.55
CA GLN A 142 8.81 19.06 6.85
C GLN A 142 7.38 18.51 6.85
N THR A 143 6.71 18.57 8.00
CA THR A 143 5.30 18.17 8.16
C THR A 143 4.39 18.96 7.24
N LEU A 144 4.45 20.30 7.27
CA LEU A 144 3.58 21.14 6.44
C LEU A 144 3.87 20.99 4.94
N THR A 145 5.13 20.79 4.56
CA THR A 145 5.56 20.72 3.15
C THR A 145 5.26 19.37 2.52
N HIS A 146 5.54 18.27 3.22
CA HIS A 146 5.53 16.93 2.65
C HIS A 146 4.33 16.09 3.11
N LEU A 147 3.89 16.23 4.36
CA LEU A 147 2.73 15.51 4.88
C LEU A 147 1.43 16.29 4.63
N GLY A 148 1.46 17.62 4.78
CA GLY A 148 0.32 18.52 4.58
C GLY A 148 -0.47 18.26 3.28
N PRO A 149 0.17 18.26 2.09
CA PRO A 149 -0.52 17.99 0.82
C PRO A 149 -1.16 16.59 0.73
N LYS A 150 -0.64 15.61 1.47
CA LYS A 150 -1.19 14.25 1.52
C LYS A 150 -2.48 14.21 2.34
N VAL A 151 -2.59 14.92 3.45
CA VAL A 151 -3.73 14.78 4.36
C VAL A 151 -4.98 15.60 3.96
N LEU A 152 -4.97 16.24 2.79
CA LEU A 152 -6.06 17.13 2.36
C LEU A 152 -7.30 16.37 1.90
N ALA A 153 -8.46 16.73 2.45
CA ALA A 153 -9.75 16.22 1.98
C ALA A 153 -10.03 16.55 0.50
N GLY A 154 -9.52 17.69 0.00
CA GLY A 154 -9.63 18.05 -1.42
C GLY A 154 -8.90 17.06 -2.34
N ARG A 155 -7.74 16.53 -1.91
CA ARG A 155 -7.03 15.46 -2.63
C ARG A 155 -7.88 14.19 -2.66
N MET A 156 -8.37 13.76 -1.49
CA MET A 156 -9.22 12.58 -1.36
C MET A 156 -10.44 12.65 -2.28
N VAL A 157 -11.22 13.74 -2.22
CA VAL A 157 -12.42 13.89 -3.06
C VAL A 157 -12.07 13.86 -4.55
N ARG A 158 -10.98 14.55 -4.96
CA ARG A 158 -10.51 14.51 -6.35
C ARG A 158 -10.18 13.10 -6.80
N GLU A 159 -9.43 12.34 -6.01
CA GLU A 159 -9.09 10.95 -6.33
C GLU A 159 -10.32 10.05 -6.43
N TYR A 160 -11.29 10.20 -5.53
CA TYR A 160 -12.57 9.48 -5.63
C TYR A 160 -13.30 9.80 -6.94
N VAL A 161 -13.36 11.08 -7.32
CA VAL A 161 -14.03 11.50 -8.56
C VAL A 161 -13.30 10.97 -9.80
N GLU A 162 -11.98 11.15 -9.87
CA GLU A 162 -11.19 10.83 -11.05
C GLU A 162 -10.97 9.33 -11.23
N ARG A 163 -10.73 8.59 -10.14
CA ARG A 163 -10.36 7.17 -10.17
C ARG A 163 -11.56 6.23 -10.05
N LEU A 164 -12.65 6.66 -9.40
CA LEU A 164 -13.80 5.78 -9.12
C LEU A 164 -15.07 6.27 -9.79
N TYR A 165 -15.58 7.46 -9.41
CA TYR A 165 -16.92 7.90 -9.82
C TYR A 165 -17.04 8.22 -11.31
N ALA A 166 -16.11 8.99 -11.88
CA ALA A 166 -16.17 9.34 -13.30
C ALA A 166 -15.95 8.13 -14.22
N PRO A 167 -14.98 7.22 -13.98
CA PRO A 167 -14.89 5.97 -14.71
C PRO A 167 -16.15 5.11 -14.62
N ALA A 168 -16.71 4.92 -13.42
CA ALA A 168 -17.94 4.15 -13.24
C ALA A 168 -19.14 4.75 -14.01
N ALA A 169 -19.29 6.08 -13.98
CA ALA A 169 -20.34 6.75 -14.74
C ALA A 169 -20.17 6.60 -16.26
N ARG A 170 -18.93 6.63 -16.77
CA ARG A 170 -18.65 6.35 -18.19
C ARG A 170 -18.95 4.90 -18.56
N ALA A 171 -18.51 3.95 -17.73
CA ALA A 171 -18.78 2.52 -17.94
C ALA A 171 -20.29 2.23 -17.96
N HIS A 172 -21.05 2.82 -17.04
CA HIS A 172 -22.50 2.69 -17.01
C HIS A 172 -23.17 3.22 -18.30
N ARG A 173 -22.74 4.38 -18.81
CA ARG A 173 -23.26 4.94 -20.07
C ARG A 173 -22.89 4.11 -21.30
N ALA A 174 -21.71 3.49 -21.30
CA ALA A 174 -21.27 2.61 -22.39
C ALA A 174 -22.02 1.27 -22.42
N LEU A 175 -22.59 0.85 -21.28
CA LEU A 175 -23.28 -0.43 -21.14
C LEU A 175 -24.76 -0.35 -21.58
N ALA A 176 -24.99 -0.04 -22.86
CA ALA A 176 -26.29 -0.16 -23.49
C ALA A 176 -26.76 -1.63 -23.55
N PRO A 177 -28.07 -1.92 -23.77
CA PRO A 177 -28.60 -3.29 -23.72
C PRO A 177 -27.87 -4.29 -24.63
N GLU A 178 -27.46 -3.88 -25.83
CA GLU A 178 -26.74 -4.71 -26.79
C GLU A 178 -25.33 -5.04 -26.28
N ALA A 179 -24.60 -4.02 -25.83
CA ALA A 179 -23.27 -4.17 -25.23
C ALA A 179 -23.31 -5.03 -23.96
N ALA A 180 -24.38 -4.92 -23.17
CA ALA A 180 -24.58 -5.74 -21.97
C ALA A 180 -24.77 -7.22 -22.32
N ARG A 181 -25.56 -7.52 -23.36
CA ARG A 181 -25.75 -8.90 -23.86
C ARG A 181 -24.45 -9.48 -24.43
N GLU A 182 -23.71 -8.70 -25.22
CA GLU A 182 -22.39 -9.08 -25.75
C GLU A 182 -21.42 -9.41 -24.61
N LEU A 183 -21.30 -8.51 -23.63
CA LEU A 183 -20.43 -8.71 -22.47
C LEU A 183 -20.84 -9.94 -21.66
N ALA A 184 -22.14 -10.19 -21.46
CA ALA A 184 -22.63 -11.36 -20.74
C ALA A 184 -22.29 -12.67 -21.48
N ALA A 185 -22.50 -12.71 -22.80
CA ALA A 185 -22.13 -13.86 -23.63
C ALA A 185 -20.62 -14.11 -23.61
N TRP A 186 -19.83 -13.04 -23.72
CA TRP A 186 -18.37 -13.09 -23.59
C TRP A 186 -17.95 -13.64 -22.21
N LYS A 187 -18.47 -13.09 -21.11
CA LYS A 187 -18.17 -13.56 -19.73
C LYS A 187 -18.51 -15.05 -19.56
N SER A 188 -19.60 -15.53 -20.15
CA SER A 188 -19.98 -16.94 -20.13
C SER A 188 -19.01 -17.83 -20.91
N ARG A 189 -18.61 -17.42 -22.12
CA ARG A 189 -17.65 -18.14 -22.96
C ARG A 189 -16.29 -18.27 -22.25
N VAL A 190 -15.77 -17.15 -21.74
CA VAL A 190 -14.49 -17.10 -21.03
C VAL A 190 -14.50 -18.03 -19.82
N ARG A 191 -15.52 -17.98 -18.96
CA ARG A 191 -15.61 -18.86 -17.78
C ARG A 191 -15.65 -20.34 -18.15
N ALA A 192 -16.34 -20.70 -19.24
CA ALA A 192 -16.43 -22.09 -19.68
C ALA A 192 -15.11 -22.61 -20.31
N ALA A 193 -14.35 -21.74 -20.96
CA ALA A 193 -13.07 -22.08 -21.58
C ALA A 193 -11.89 -22.05 -20.58
N TRP A 194 -11.96 -21.21 -19.55
CA TRP A 194 -10.84 -20.90 -18.65
C TRP A 194 -10.11 -22.11 -18.05
N PRO A 195 -10.78 -23.19 -17.62
CA PRO A 195 -10.07 -24.36 -17.07
C PRO A 195 -9.11 -25.05 -18.05
N ARG A 196 -9.21 -24.74 -19.36
CA ARG A 196 -8.32 -25.24 -20.41
C ARG A 196 -7.29 -24.21 -20.89
N VAL A 197 -7.24 -23.04 -20.25
CA VAL A 197 -6.22 -22.02 -20.53
C VAL A 197 -4.98 -22.35 -19.73
N THR A 198 -3.85 -22.58 -20.39
CA THR A 198 -2.59 -23.00 -19.78
C THR A 198 -1.40 -22.19 -20.29
N VAL A 199 -0.38 -22.05 -19.44
CA VAL A 199 0.96 -21.61 -19.86
C VAL A 199 1.79 -22.87 -20.03
N ASP A 200 2.14 -23.18 -21.28
CA ASP A 200 2.77 -24.45 -21.62
C ASP A 200 4.30 -24.36 -21.59
N HIS A 201 4.84 -23.18 -21.91
CA HIS A 201 6.28 -22.97 -21.93
C HIS A 201 6.62 -21.50 -21.70
N LEU A 202 7.66 -21.26 -20.92
CA LEU A 202 8.22 -19.94 -20.64
C LEU A 202 9.72 -19.96 -20.90
N GLU A 203 10.20 -19.05 -21.73
CA GLU A 203 11.61 -18.91 -22.06
C GLU A 203 12.03 -17.45 -21.89
N ALA A 204 13.12 -17.24 -21.15
CA ALA A 204 13.80 -15.96 -21.08
C ALA A 204 15.12 -16.05 -21.83
N SER A 205 15.33 -15.17 -22.80
CA SER A 205 16.58 -15.07 -23.55
C SER A 205 17.27 -13.74 -23.27
N ALA A 206 18.56 -13.82 -22.97
CA ALA A 206 19.43 -12.66 -22.78
C ALA A 206 20.34 -12.49 -24.01
N ALA A 207 20.63 -11.24 -24.38
CA ALA A 207 21.63 -10.95 -25.42
C ALA A 207 23.07 -11.25 -24.96
N THR A 208 23.30 -11.30 -23.65
CA THR A 208 24.59 -11.56 -23.00
C THR A 208 24.47 -12.73 -22.03
N THR A 209 25.57 -13.46 -21.81
CA THR A 209 25.62 -14.60 -20.87
C THR A 209 25.49 -14.21 -19.41
N THR A 210 25.73 -12.94 -19.08
CA THR A 210 25.50 -12.35 -17.75
C THR A 210 24.37 -11.32 -17.82
N ALA A 211 23.39 -11.48 -16.94
CA ALA A 211 22.32 -10.53 -16.73
C ALA A 211 22.83 -9.34 -15.89
N GLU A 212 22.97 -8.16 -16.51
CA GLU A 212 23.43 -6.95 -15.84
C GLU A 212 22.26 -5.99 -15.57
N LEU A 213 22.40 -5.15 -14.53
CA LEU A 213 21.43 -4.09 -14.24
C LEU A 213 21.26 -3.17 -15.47
N GLY A 214 20.02 -2.95 -15.89
CA GLY A 214 19.68 -2.17 -17.07
C GLY A 214 19.60 -2.98 -18.38
N THR A 215 19.93 -4.27 -18.35
CA THR A 215 19.67 -5.16 -19.49
C THR A 215 18.19 -5.49 -19.60
N THR A 216 17.73 -5.78 -20.82
CA THR A 216 16.36 -6.22 -21.09
C THR A 216 16.41 -7.63 -21.65
N LEU A 217 15.76 -8.55 -20.95
CA LEU A 217 15.55 -9.92 -21.42
C LEU A 217 14.38 -9.95 -22.39
N SER A 218 14.44 -10.84 -23.38
CA SER A 218 13.31 -11.13 -24.25
C SER A 218 12.58 -12.34 -23.70
N LEU A 219 11.37 -12.12 -23.19
CA LEU A 219 10.49 -13.21 -22.77
C LEU A 219 9.70 -13.72 -23.96
N ARG A 220 9.63 -15.04 -24.08
CA ARG A 220 8.77 -15.76 -25.01
C ARG A 220 7.94 -16.77 -24.23
N VAL A 221 6.63 -16.76 -24.44
CA VAL A 221 5.68 -17.60 -23.72
C VAL A 221 4.83 -18.34 -24.73
N ARG A 222 4.69 -19.65 -24.57
CA ARG A 222 3.71 -20.44 -25.32
C ARG A 222 2.52 -20.72 -24.41
N VAL A 223 1.32 -20.39 -24.89
CA VAL A 223 0.08 -20.53 -24.13
C VAL A 223 -0.98 -21.25 -24.96
N ALA A 224 -1.79 -22.09 -24.31
CA ALA A 224 -3.01 -22.63 -24.89
C ALA A 224 -4.20 -21.77 -24.42
N LEU A 225 -5.00 -21.26 -25.35
CA LEU A 225 -6.15 -20.39 -25.05
C LEU A 225 -7.50 -21.11 -25.17
N ALA A 226 -7.49 -22.43 -25.40
CA ALA A 226 -8.67 -23.21 -25.73
C ALA A 226 -9.48 -22.55 -26.87
N ASP A 227 -10.75 -22.25 -26.64
CA ASP A 227 -11.66 -21.64 -27.62
C ASP A 227 -11.64 -20.09 -27.59
N LEU A 228 -10.66 -19.48 -26.89
CA LEU A 228 -10.51 -18.04 -26.75
C LEU A 228 -9.52 -17.47 -27.77
N ALA A 229 -9.79 -16.24 -28.20
CA ALA A 229 -8.88 -15.49 -29.06
C ALA A 229 -7.85 -14.69 -28.23
N PRO A 230 -6.73 -14.25 -28.82
CA PRO A 230 -5.82 -13.31 -28.18
C PRO A 230 -6.51 -12.05 -27.64
N ASP A 231 -7.56 -11.57 -28.31
CA ASP A 231 -8.31 -10.39 -27.88
C ASP A 231 -9.19 -10.64 -26.63
N ASP A 232 -9.40 -11.90 -26.23
CA ASP A 232 -10.15 -12.27 -25.03
C ASP A 232 -9.25 -12.34 -23.78
N VAL A 233 -7.92 -12.26 -23.93
CA VAL A 233 -6.95 -12.39 -22.84
C VAL A 233 -5.85 -11.32 -22.88
N GLU A 234 -5.26 -11.03 -21.73
CA GLU A 234 -4.01 -10.30 -21.62
C GLU A 234 -2.96 -11.18 -20.95
N VAL A 235 -1.89 -11.49 -21.68
CA VAL A 235 -0.73 -12.20 -21.14
C VAL A 235 0.25 -11.16 -20.63
N GLN A 236 0.64 -11.27 -19.36
CA GLN A 236 1.51 -10.30 -18.69
C GLN A 236 2.73 -11.00 -18.12
N ALA A 237 3.91 -10.42 -18.32
CA ALA A 237 5.05 -10.69 -17.47
C ALA A 237 4.87 -9.96 -16.14
N VAL A 238 5.13 -10.63 -15.03
CA VAL A 238 5.07 -10.08 -13.68
C VAL A 238 6.45 -10.21 -13.09
N SER A 239 7.04 -9.11 -12.60
CA SER A 239 8.40 -9.14 -12.06
C SER A 239 8.57 -8.21 -10.87
N GLY A 240 9.44 -8.57 -9.93
CA GLY A 240 9.64 -7.78 -8.72
C GLY A 240 10.78 -8.29 -7.85
N ARG A 241 10.84 -7.81 -6.61
CA ARG A 241 11.80 -8.30 -5.61
C ARG A 241 11.33 -9.66 -5.10
N VAL A 242 12.27 -10.51 -4.71
CA VAL A 242 11.96 -11.77 -4.05
C VAL A 242 12.07 -11.59 -2.54
N ASP A 243 11.03 -11.93 -1.80
CA ASP A 243 11.05 -11.95 -0.33
C ASP A 243 11.71 -13.24 0.21
N SER A 244 11.81 -13.37 1.53
CA SER A 244 12.42 -14.56 2.16
C SER A 244 11.62 -15.85 1.99
N GLN A 245 10.43 -15.80 1.40
CA GLN A 245 9.55 -16.93 1.12
C GLN A 245 9.46 -17.21 -0.39
N ASP A 246 10.40 -16.69 -1.18
CA ASP A 246 10.44 -16.78 -2.63
C ASP A 246 9.21 -16.19 -3.35
N ARG A 247 8.55 -15.20 -2.72
CA ARG A 247 7.40 -14.51 -3.33
C ARG A 247 7.82 -13.19 -3.97
N ILE A 248 7.18 -12.87 -5.08
CA ILE A 248 7.37 -11.59 -5.76
C ILE A 248 6.69 -10.46 -4.96
N ALA A 249 7.48 -9.58 -4.37
CA ALA A 249 7.09 -8.31 -3.76
C ALA A 249 7.29 -7.14 -4.75
N ASP A 250 6.52 -6.06 -4.57
CA ASP A 250 6.56 -4.85 -5.42
C ASP A 250 6.46 -5.16 -6.92
N ALA A 251 5.52 -6.05 -7.26
CA ALA A 251 5.36 -6.56 -8.60
C ALA A 251 5.01 -5.46 -9.63
N SER A 252 5.78 -5.41 -10.71
CA SER A 252 5.47 -4.69 -11.94
C SER A 252 4.90 -5.66 -12.97
N CYS A 253 3.96 -5.21 -13.80
CA CYS A 253 3.32 -6.02 -14.83
C CYS A 253 3.52 -5.38 -16.21
N VAL A 254 3.98 -6.17 -17.18
CA VAL A 254 4.19 -5.72 -18.57
C VAL A 254 3.38 -6.62 -19.51
N PRO A 255 2.47 -6.07 -20.33
CA PRO A 255 1.72 -6.88 -21.29
C PRO A 255 2.65 -7.38 -22.41
N LEU A 256 2.54 -8.67 -22.70
CA LEU A 256 3.21 -9.35 -23.81
C LEU A 256 2.31 -9.31 -25.05
N LYS A 257 2.92 -9.36 -26.24
CA LYS A 257 2.22 -9.26 -27.52
C LYS A 257 2.24 -10.60 -28.26
N PRO A 258 1.14 -10.99 -28.93
CA PRO A 258 1.14 -12.20 -29.74
C PRO A 258 2.15 -12.06 -30.90
N ALA A 259 3.02 -13.05 -31.04
CA ALA A 259 4.06 -13.15 -32.06
C ALA A 259 3.56 -14.02 -33.23
N GLY A 260 2.55 -13.52 -33.96
CA GLY A 260 1.96 -14.22 -35.10
C GLY A 260 0.67 -14.99 -34.77
N GLY A 261 0.33 -15.95 -35.63
CA GLY A 261 -0.85 -16.82 -35.47
C GLY A 261 -0.59 -18.04 -34.58
N PRO A 262 -1.60 -18.89 -34.34
CA PRO A 262 -1.42 -20.10 -33.57
C PRO A 262 -0.52 -21.11 -34.30
N ASP A 263 0.19 -21.94 -33.54
CA ASP A 263 0.95 -23.08 -34.07
C ASP A 263 0.01 -24.21 -34.56
N LEU A 264 0.60 -25.30 -35.08
CA LEU A 264 -0.16 -26.45 -35.60
C LEU A 264 -1.01 -27.16 -34.53
N GLU A 265 -0.69 -26.95 -33.25
CA GLU A 265 -1.43 -27.50 -32.10
C GLU A 265 -2.42 -26.48 -31.51
N GLY A 266 -2.57 -25.30 -32.12
CA GLY A 266 -3.49 -24.25 -31.69
C GLY A 266 -2.95 -23.36 -30.57
N ARG A 267 -1.66 -23.47 -30.22
CA ARG A 267 -1.04 -22.66 -29.16
C ARG A 267 -0.55 -21.33 -29.70
N TRP A 268 -0.59 -20.30 -28.87
CA TRP A 268 -0.15 -18.96 -29.22
C TRP A 268 1.21 -18.65 -28.57
N VAL A 269 2.05 -17.93 -29.31
CA VAL A 269 3.32 -17.41 -28.77
C VAL A 269 3.13 -15.94 -28.44
N TYR A 270 3.50 -15.54 -27.23
CA TYR A 270 3.53 -14.16 -26.77
C TYR A 270 4.97 -13.74 -26.46
N GLU A 271 5.32 -12.51 -26.82
CA GLU A 271 6.66 -11.97 -26.65
C GLU A 271 6.64 -10.57 -26.06
N GLY A 272 7.66 -10.25 -25.28
CA GLY A 272 7.83 -8.91 -24.75
C GLY A 272 9.09 -8.73 -23.90
N PRO A 273 9.43 -7.48 -23.58
CA PRO A 273 10.60 -7.16 -22.80
C PRO A 273 10.38 -7.43 -21.31
N LEU A 274 11.44 -7.90 -20.64
CA LEU A 274 11.56 -7.93 -19.20
C LEU A 274 12.80 -7.12 -18.80
N SER A 275 12.58 -5.93 -18.24
CA SER A 275 13.67 -5.04 -17.83
C SER A 275 14.20 -5.41 -16.45
N LEU A 276 15.51 -5.62 -16.36
CA LEU A 276 16.21 -5.82 -15.09
C LEU A 276 16.57 -4.46 -14.49
N ASP A 277 15.58 -3.83 -13.85
CA ASP A 277 15.63 -2.44 -13.38
C ASP A 277 16.15 -2.26 -11.95
N ARG A 278 16.50 -3.35 -11.27
CA ARG A 278 16.88 -3.35 -9.84
C ARG A 278 18.00 -4.30 -9.51
N THR A 279 18.71 -3.99 -8.43
CA THR A 279 19.75 -4.84 -7.84
C THR A 279 19.18 -5.76 -6.76
N GLY A 280 19.82 -6.92 -6.59
CA GLY A 280 19.43 -7.97 -5.65
C GLY A 280 18.63 -9.11 -6.31
N PRO A 281 18.06 -10.03 -5.51
CA PRO A 281 17.19 -11.09 -6.01
C PRO A 281 16.03 -10.52 -6.84
N PHE A 282 15.84 -11.08 -8.03
CA PHE A 282 14.85 -10.66 -9.00
C PHE A 282 14.00 -11.87 -9.38
N GLY A 283 12.70 -11.78 -9.12
CA GLY A 283 11.74 -12.82 -9.48
C GLY A 283 10.89 -12.34 -10.65
N TYR A 284 10.57 -13.25 -11.55
CA TYR A 284 9.61 -12.97 -12.62
C TYR A 284 8.74 -14.19 -12.87
N THR A 285 7.55 -13.99 -13.40
CA THR A 285 6.64 -15.05 -13.83
C THR A 285 5.75 -14.50 -14.94
N VAL A 286 4.82 -15.30 -15.44
CA VAL A 286 3.81 -14.87 -16.40
C VAL A 286 2.43 -15.15 -15.84
N ARG A 287 1.45 -14.32 -16.20
CA ARG A 287 0.05 -14.57 -15.91
C ARG A 287 -0.82 -14.28 -17.12
N ILE A 288 -1.93 -14.99 -17.22
CA ILE A 288 -2.97 -14.75 -18.20
C ILE A 288 -4.21 -14.27 -17.45
N LEU A 289 -4.77 -13.14 -17.89
CA LEU A 289 -6.00 -12.55 -17.35
C LEU A 289 -7.04 -12.40 -18.45
N PRO A 290 -8.35 -12.51 -18.16
CA PRO A 290 -9.36 -12.15 -19.14
C PRO A 290 -9.30 -10.66 -19.46
N THR A 291 -9.41 -10.29 -20.74
CA THR A 291 -9.48 -8.88 -21.15
C THR A 291 -10.67 -8.62 -22.06
N HIS A 292 -11.36 -7.51 -21.82
CA HIS A 292 -12.44 -7.05 -22.68
C HIS A 292 -12.63 -5.55 -22.48
N ARG A 293 -12.92 -4.82 -23.56
CA ARG A 293 -13.03 -3.33 -23.58
C ARG A 293 -14.04 -2.73 -22.59
N LEU A 294 -14.97 -3.54 -22.09
CA LEU A 294 -16.02 -3.13 -21.14
C LEU A 294 -15.75 -3.58 -19.69
N LEU A 295 -14.62 -4.22 -19.41
CA LEU A 295 -14.18 -4.47 -18.04
C LEU A 295 -13.48 -3.23 -17.49
N ALA A 296 -13.73 -2.93 -16.21
CA ALA A 296 -13.04 -1.94 -15.41
C ALA A 296 -11.62 -2.39 -15.03
N SER A 297 -11.40 -3.71 -14.86
CA SER A 297 -10.07 -4.29 -14.62
C SER A 297 -10.03 -5.78 -14.98
N GLY A 298 -8.83 -6.33 -15.19
CA GLY A 298 -8.62 -7.76 -15.42
C GLY A 298 -8.99 -8.66 -14.23
N ALA A 299 -9.20 -8.08 -13.04
CA ALA A 299 -9.61 -8.82 -11.84
C ALA A 299 -11.12 -9.10 -11.78
N GLU A 300 -11.95 -8.46 -12.62
CA GLU A 300 -13.42 -8.52 -12.52
C GLU A 300 -14.02 -9.94 -12.57
N LEU A 301 -13.37 -10.87 -13.26
CA LEU A 301 -13.87 -12.24 -13.37
C LEU A 301 -13.34 -13.17 -12.27
N GLY A 302 -12.32 -12.74 -11.50
CA GLY A 302 -11.64 -13.58 -10.52
C GLY A 302 -10.90 -14.76 -11.15
N LEU A 303 -10.47 -14.62 -12.41
CA LEU A 303 -9.80 -15.67 -13.18
C LEU A 303 -8.36 -15.25 -13.46
N VAL A 304 -7.43 -16.17 -13.23
CA VAL A 304 -6.01 -16.03 -13.57
C VAL A 304 -5.46 -17.41 -13.89
N THR A 305 -4.60 -17.49 -14.90
CA THR A 305 -3.77 -18.68 -15.16
C THR A 305 -2.31 -18.28 -15.00
N MET A 306 -1.58 -19.08 -14.21
CA MET A 306 -0.13 -18.97 -14.01
C MET A 306 0.53 -20.24 -14.57
N PRO A 307 1.85 -20.23 -14.83
CA PRO A 307 2.63 -21.45 -15.05
C PRO A 307 2.40 -22.48 -13.94
N SER A 308 2.44 -23.76 -14.28
CA SER A 308 2.61 -24.83 -13.28
C SER A 308 4.01 -24.74 -12.65
N GLU A 309 4.19 -25.33 -11.48
CA GLU A 309 5.50 -25.37 -10.79
C GLU A 309 6.61 -25.95 -11.70
N GLU A 310 6.31 -27.02 -12.45
CA GLU A 310 7.25 -27.63 -13.40
C GLU A 310 7.70 -26.67 -14.52
N VAL A 311 6.78 -25.88 -15.07
CA VAL A 311 7.08 -24.90 -16.14
C VAL A 311 7.79 -23.66 -15.57
N GLY A 312 7.52 -23.31 -14.31
CA GLY A 312 8.24 -22.25 -13.60
C GLY A 312 9.70 -22.62 -13.35
N GLU A 313 9.96 -23.81 -12.81
CA GLU A 313 11.31 -24.29 -12.49
C GLU A 313 12.21 -24.39 -13.72
N GLU A 314 11.70 -24.87 -14.86
CA GLU A 314 12.46 -24.93 -16.13
C GLU A 314 12.88 -23.55 -16.66
N ALA A 315 12.08 -22.51 -16.36
CA ALA A 315 12.35 -21.12 -16.75
C ALA A 315 13.19 -20.35 -15.72
N GLY A 316 13.50 -20.94 -14.56
CA GLY A 316 14.18 -20.26 -13.45
C GLY A 316 13.30 -19.20 -12.78
N VAL A 317 11.99 -19.47 -12.69
CA VAL A 317 10.94 -18.67 -12.05
C VAL A 317 10.66 -19.15 -10.64
#